data_AF-A0A968NLQ0-F1
#
_entry.id   AF-A0A968NLQ0-F1
#
_cell.length_a   1.000
_cell.length_b   1.000
_cell.length_c   1.000
_cell.angle_alpha   90.00
_cell.angle_beta   90.00
_cell.angle_gamma   90.00
#
_symmetry.space_group_name_H-M   'P 1'
#
loop_
_entity.id
_entity.type
_entity.pdbx_description
1 polymer ?
#
loop_
_entity_poly.entity_id
_entity_poly.type
_entity_poly.pdbx_seq_one_letter_code
_entity_poly.pdbx_strand_id
1 'polypeptide(L)'
;MVTFAAAANAQTEPSTPEDEVTPEVAPLVQPRFGVRYTTEGSGYQPFTNLDAFIPLFQNRGENVTFLQGKLFLDNDSKAGGSILLGHRFYS
;
A
#
# COMPACT_ATOMS: atom_id res chain seq x y z
N MET A 1 -75.46 -15.75 2.16
CA MET A 1 -74.31 -16.62 2.49
C MET A 1 -73.16 -16.15 1.60
N VAL A 2 -72.13 -15.57 2.21
CA VAL A 2 -71.15 -14.70 1.54
C VAL A 2 -70.02 -15.55 0.94
N THR A 3 -69.77 -15.35 -0.36
CA THR A 3 -68.63 -15.88 -1.11
C THR A 3 -67.38 -15.08 -0.76
N PHE A 4 -66.28 -15.75 -0.41
CA PHE A 4 -64.98 -15.12 -0.21
C PHE A 4 -64.20 -15.12 -1.54
N ALA A 5 -63.87 -13.94 -2.06
CA ALA A 5 -62.92 -13.76 -3.15
C ALA A 5 -61.48 -13.86 -2.60
N ALA A 6 -60.65 -14.70 -3.20
CA ALA A 6 -59.22 -14.75 -2.91
C ALA A 6 -58.53 -13.52 -3.51
N ALA A 7 -58.00 -12.64 -2.67
CA ALA A 7 -57.13 -11.55 -3.10
C ALA A 7 -55.72 -12.10 -3.34
N ALA A 8 -55.24 -12.04 -4.59
CA ALA A 8 -53.84 -12.27 -4.90
C ALA A 8 -53.02 -11.10 -4.35
N ASN A 9 -52.26 -11.34 -3.27
CA ASN A 9 -51.26 -10.38 -2.81
C ASN A 9 -50.10 -10.37 -3.81
N ALA A 10 -50.05 -9.34 -4.66
CA ALA A 10 -48.84 -8.98 -5.39
C ALA A 10 -47.84 -8.43 -4.37
N GLN A 11 -46.88 -9.24 -3.97
CA GLN A 11 -45.75 -8.81 -3.16
C GLN A 11 -44.76 -8.11 -4.09
N THR A 12 -44.76 -6.78 -4.12
CA THR A 12 -43.64 -5.99 -4.67
C THR A 12 -42.39 -6.33 -3.88
N GLU A 13 -41.42 -6.98 -4.51
CA GLU A 13 -40.06 -7.09 -3.96
C GLU A 13 -39.51 -5.67 -3.76
N PRO A 14 -38.97 -5.35 -2.57
CA PRO A 14 -38.20 -4.13 -2.43
C PRO A 14 -36.94 -4.30 -3.27
N SER A 15 -36.81 -3.50 -4.33
CA SER A 15 -35.54 -3.32 -5.04
C SER A 15 -34.55 -2.73 -4.03
N THR A 16 -33.67 -3.57 -3.50
CA THR A 16 -32.43 -3.13 -2.86
C THR A 16 -31.79 -2.07 -3.76
N PRO A 17 -31.42 -0.88 -3.25
CA PRO A 17 -30.60 0.01 -4.05
C PRO A 17 -29.35 -0.78 -4.43
N GLU A 18 -29.17 -1.04 -5.73
CA GLU A 18 -27.93 -1.58 -6.24
C GLU A 18 -26.86 -0.60 -5.80
N ASP A 19 -26.03 -1.00 -4.83
CA ASP A 19 -24.88 -0.22 -4.41
C ASP A 19 -24.11 0.10 -5.69
N GLU A 20 -24.08 1.39 -6.04
CA GLU A 20 -23.26 1.91 -7.12
C GLU A 20 -21.83 1.48 -6.81
N VAL A 21 -21.33 0.47 -7.53
CA VAL A 21 -19.95 0.01 -7.42
C VAL A 21 -19.08 1.14 -7.94
N THR A 22 -18.78 2.08 -7.05
CA THR A 22 -17.79 3.13 -7.30
C THR A 22 -16.50 2.38 -7.59
N PRO A 23 -15.89 2.52 -8.78
CA PRO A 23 -14.67 1.81 -9.09
C PRO A 23 -13.61 2.18 -8.04
N GLU A 24 -13.17 1.20 -7.26
CA GLU A 24 -12.16 1.40 -6.24
C GLU A 24 -10.85 1.81 -6.91
N VAL A 25 -10.50 3.08 -6.80
CA VAL A 25 -9.25 3.60 -7.36
C VAL A 25 -8.11 3.08 -6.52
N ALA A 26 -7.24 2.25 -7.11
CA ALA A 26 -6.07 1.72 -6.43
C ALA A 26 -5.18 2.86 -5.88
N PRO A 27 -4.67 2.73 -4.63
CA PRO A 27 -3.87 3.77 -4.00
C PRO A 27 -2.52 3.96 -4.70
N LEU A 28 -2.00 5.19 -4.66
CA LEU A 28 -0.65 5.50 -5.13
C LEU A 28 0.39 5.07 -4.10
N VAL A 29 1.54 4.62 -4.58
CA VAL A 29 2.73 4.41 -3.74
C VAL A 29 3.26 5.79 -3.34
N GLN A 30 3.49 5.98 -2.05
CA GLN A 30 3.99 7.22 -1.49
C GLN A 30 5.51 7.16 -1.26
N PRO A 31 6.21 8.31 -1.35
CA PRO A 31 7.61 8.38 -0.94
C PRO A 31 7.74 8.04 0.54
N ARG A 32 8.83 7.37 0.90
CA ARG A 32 9.11 6.98 2.29
C ARG A 32 10.56 7.27 2.63
N PHE A 33 10.76 7.74 3.85
CA PHE A 33 12.06 8.03 4.43
C PHE A 33 12.13 7.39 5.80
N GLY A 34 13.30 6.89 6.18
CA GLY A 34 13.51 6.23 7.44
C GLY A 34 14.90 6.51 7.98
N VAL A 35 14.97 6.66 9.30
CA VAL A 35 16.24 6.66 10.04
C VAL A 35 16.13 5.57 11.07
N ARG A 36 17.13 4.68 11.11
CA ARG A 36 17.21 3.60 12.08
C ARG A 36 18.56 3.63 12.75
N TYR A 37 18.57 3.53 14.07
CA TYR A 37 19.77 3.31 14.85
C TYR A 37 19.75 1.89 15.39
N THR A 38 20.80 1.13 15.14
CA THR A 38 21.01 -0.18 15.72
C THR A 38 21.97 -0.02 16.90
N THR A 39 21.52 -0.37 18.10
CA THR A 39 22.36 -0.37 19.30
C THR A 39 23.29 -1.57 19.31
N GLU A 40 24.39 -1.46 20.04
CA GLU A 40 25.35 -2.56 20.22
C GLU A 40 24.72 -3.78 20.90
N GLY A 41 25.22 -4.96 20.55
CA GLY A 41 24.78 -6.24 21.10
C GLY A 41 25.84 -7.32 20.87
N SER A 42 25.64 -8.51 21.43
CA SER A 42 26.62 -9.61 21.32
C SER A 42 26.92 -9.95 19.85
N GLY A 43 28.08 -9.52 19.35
CA GLY A 43 28.56 -9.80 18.00
C GLY A 43 28.23 -8.75 16.93
N TYR A 44 27.61 -7.61 17.27
CA TYR A 44 27.31 -6.56 16.30
C TYR A 44 27.69 -5.17 16.82
N GLN A 45 28.30 -4.39 15.94
CA GLN A 45 28.64 -2.99 16.18
C GLN A 45 27.43 -2.09 15.93
N PRO A 46 27.29 -0.99 16.69
CA PRO A 46 26.21 -0.05 16.51
C PRO A 46 26.37 0.73 15.21
N PHE A 47 25.28 0.94 14.48
CA PHE A 47 25.29 1.73 13.25
C PHE A 47 23.98 2.49 13.03
N THR A 48 24.09 3.62 12.35
CA THR A 48 22.96 4.41 11.86
C THR A 48 22.69 4.07 10.40
N ASN A 49 21.42 3.97 10.02
CA ASN A 49 20.98 3.76 8.65
C ASN A 49 19.94 4.83 8.27
N LEU A 50 20.15 5.48 7.13
CA LEU A 50 19.17 6.35 6.48
C LEU A 50 18.67 5.68 5.20
N ASP A 51 17.36 5.57 5.07
CA ASP A 51 16.69 4.95 3.92
C ASP A 51 15.77 5.97 3.26
N ALA A 52 15.80 6.06 1.94
CA ALA A 52 14.91 6.88 1.14
C ALA A 52 14.37 6.06 -0.03
N PHE A 53 13.07 6.20 -0.32
CA PHE A 53 12.43 5.59 -1.48
C PHE A 53 11.48 6.60 -2.10
N ILE A 54 11.63 6.79 -3.41
CA ILE A 54 10.91 7.79 -4.19
C ILE A 54 10.30 7.08 -5.40
N PRO A 55 8.97 6.99 -5.51
CA PRO A 55 8.31 6.56 -6.73
C PRO A 55 8.48 7.65 -7.79
N LEU A 56 9.05 7.30 -8.94
CA LEU A 56 9.31 8.22 -10.06
C LEU A 56 8.16 8.20 -11.06
N PHE A 57 7.72 6.99 -11.44
CA PHE A 57 6.62 6.77 -12.38
C PHE A 57 5.75 5.65 -11.82
N GLN A 58 4.43 5.79 -11.84
CA GLN A 58 3.53 4.76 -11.34
C GLN A 58 2.18 4.75 -12.07
N ASN A 59 1.76 3.55 -12.45
CA ASN A 59 0.40 3.25 -12.86
C ASN A 59 -0.32 2.62 -11.66
N ARG A 60 -1.41 3.25 -11.19
CA ARG A 60 -2.16 2.82 -10.00
C ARG A 60 -2.58 1.36 -10.12
N GLY A 61 -2.18 0.52 -9.17
CA GLY A 61 -2.51 -0.90 -9.16
C GLY A 61 -1.75 -1.79 -10.14
N GLU A 62 -0.93 -1.23 -11.04
CA GLU A 62 -0.26 -2.01 -12.09
C GLU A 62 1.25 -2.07 -11.94
N ASN A 63 1.92 -0.91 -11.82
CA ASN A 63 3.38 -0.87 -11.77
C ASN A 63 3.93 0.41 -11.13
N VAL A 64 5.18 0.34 -10.69
CA VAL A 64 5.93 1.49 -10.19
C VAL A 64 7.42 1.38 -10.54
N THR A 65 7.95 2.45 -11.13
CA THR A 65 9.39 2.74 -11.21
C THR A 65 9.79 3.59 -10.01
N PHE A 66 10.85 3.22 -9.31
CA PHE A 66 11.28 3.89 -8.10
C PHE A 66 12.80 4.02 -7.98
N LEU A 67 13.24 5.05 -7.27
CA LEU A 67 14.61 5.22 -6.83
C LEU A 67 14.68 4.99 -5.32
N GLN A 68 15.63 4.18 -4.88
CA GLN A 68 15.88 3.93 -3.46
C GLN A 68 17.33 4.25 -3.13
N GLY A 69 17.55 5.01 -2.06
CA GLY A 69 18.87 5.28 -1.49
C GLY A 69 18.96 4.70 -0.09
N LYS A 70 20.10 4.11 0.25
CA LYS A 70 20.43 3.68 1.61
C LYS A 70 21.81 4.22 1.98
N LEU A 71 21.95 4.78 3.18
CA LEU A 71 23.22 5.26 3.72
C LEU A 71 23.44 4.63 5.09
N PHE A 72 24.62 4.09 5.31
CA PHE A 72 25.03 3.45 6.56
C PHE A 72 26.20 4.25 7.14
N LEU A 73 26.10 4.59 8.42
CA LEU A 73 27.15 5.26 9.17
C LEU A 73 27.44 4.44 10.42
N ASP A 74 28.66 3.92 10.50
CA ASP A 74 29.19 3.21 11.66
C ASP A 74 29.92 4.18 12.60
N ASN A 75 30.02 3.81 13.88
CA ASN A 75 30.75 4.54 14.90
C ASN A 75 32.27 4.56 14.64
N ASP A 76 32.80 3.60 13.88
CA ASP A 76 34.20 3.56 13.44
C ASP A 76 34.50 4.55 12.29
N SER A 77 33.65 5.56 12.07
CA SER A 77 33.74 6.52 10.96
C SER A 77 33.69 5.88 9.57
N LYS A 78 33.17 4.65 9.47
CA LYS A 78 32.93 3.98 8.19
C LYS A 78 31.56 4.39 7.69
N ALA A 79 31.54 5.04 6.52
CA ALA A 79 30.32 5.33 5.79
C ALA A 79 30.22 4.43 4.57
N GLY A 80 29.02 3.91 4.33
CA GLY A 80 28.69 3.12 3.15
C GLY A 80 27.34 3.56 2.62
N GLY A 81 27.07 3.25 1.36
CA GLY A 81 25.78 3.58 0.78
C GLY A 81 25.48 2.77 -0.46
N SER A 82 24.21 2.76 -0.82
CA SER A 82 23.75 2.17 -2.07
C SER A 82 22.62 2.99 -2.67
N ILE A 83 22.57 2.97 -3.99
CA ILE A 83 21.49 3.55 -4.78
C ILE A 83 20.95 2.44 -5.67
N LEU A 84 19.62 2.34 -5.76
CA LEU A 84 18.91 1.35 -6.55
C LEU A 84 17.83 2.05 -7.37
N LEU A 85 17.86 1.83 -8.68
CA LEU A 85 16.75 2.12 -9.58
C LEU A 85 16.01 0.81 -9.84
N GLY A 86 14.71 0.78 -9.57
CA GLY A 86 13.89 -0.42 -9.67
C GLY A 86 12.59 -0.18 -10.42
N HIS A 87 12.02 -1.26 -10.95
CA HIS A 87 10.69 -1.30 -11.52
C HIS A 87 9.96 -2.53 -11.00
N ARG A 88 8.71 -2.38 -10.55
CA ARG A 88 7.90 -3.45 -9.97
C ARG A 88 6.52 -3.49 -10.63
N PHE A 89 6.06 -4.69 -10.97
CA PHE A 89 4.70 -4.96 -11.44
C PHE A 89 3.86 -5.54 -10.29
N TYR A 90 2.58 -5.21 -10.28
CA TYR A 90 1.55 -5.70 -9.38
C TYR A 90 0.52 -6.50 -10.19
N SER A 91 -0.09 -7.51 -9.55
CA SER A 91 -1.06 -8.44 -10.13
C SER A 91 -2.30 -8.50 -9.26
#